data_AF-S6AIT1-F1
#
_entry.id   AF-S6AIT1-F1
#
_cell.length_a   1.000
_cell.length_b   1.000
_cell.length_c   1.000
_cell.angle_alpha   90.00
_cell.angle_beta   90.00
_cell.angle_gamma   90.00
#
_symmetry.space_group_name_H-M   'P 1'
#
loop_
_entity.id
_entity.type
_entity.pdbx_description
1 polymer ?
#
loop_
_entity_poly.entity_id
_entity_poly.type
_entity_poly.pdbx_seq_one_letter_code
_entity_poly.pdbx_strand_id
1 'polypeptide(L)'
;MKKLILILAVGFAAWQFYFKHQDRQTIVSFGNDSAPFSFSSKPSSPSLARTYSCDGRTYCSQMTSCEEATYFLEHCPGVKMDGNRDGVPCEQQWCN
;
A
#
# COMPACT_ATOMS: atom_id res chain seq x y z
N MET A 1 -2.82 -41.40 35.53
CA MET A 1 -3.77 -41.21 34.41
C MET A 1 -4.61 -39.94 34.53
N LYS A 2 -5.32 -39.65 35.64
CA LYS A 2 -6.18 -38.45 35.76
C LYS A 2 -5.46 -37.09 35.61
N LYS A 3 -4.20 -36.99 36.06
CA LYS A 3 -3.39 -35.75 35.94
C LYS A 3 -3.09 -35.37 34.47
N LEU A 4 -2.96 -36.36 33.59
CA LEU A 4 -2.75 -36.12 32.15
C LEU A 4 -4.02 -35.59 31.47
N ILE A 5 -5.19 -36.08 31.89
CA ILE A 5 -6.49 -35.61 31.40
C ILE A 5 -6.70 -34.13 31.78
N LEU A 6 -6.30 -33.73 32.99
CA LEU A 6 -6.39 -32.34 33.43
C LEU A 6 -5.48 -31.40 32.62
N ILE A 7 -4.25 -31.82 32.31
CA ILE A 7 -3.31 -31.00 31.53
C ILE A 7 -3.81 -30.81 30.09
N LEU A 8 -4.33 -31.87 29.46
CA LEU A 8 -4.91 -31.78 28.11
C LEU A 8 -6.14 -30.87 28.07
N ALA A 9 -7.01 -30.93 29.08
CA ALA A 9 -8.20 -30.07 29.15
C ALA A 9 -7.83 -28.58 29.27
N VAL A 10 -6.84 -28.24 30.11
CA VAL A 10 -6.37 -26.85 30.26
C VAL A 10 -5.69 -26.35 28.99
N GLY A 11 -4.87 -27.18 28.34
CA GLY A 11 -4.23 -26.84 27.07
C GLY A 11 -5.23 -26.57 25.95
N PHE A 12 -6.26 -27.41 25.83
CA PHE A 12 -7.34 -27.22 24.84
C PHE A 12 -8.15 -25.95 25.09
N ALA A 13 -8.49 -25.66 26.35
CA ALA A 13 -9.20 -24.44 26.72
C ALA A 13 -8.38 -23.17 26.40
N ALA A 14 -7.07 -23.19 26.70
CA ALA A 14 -6.17 -22.09 26.37
C ALA A 14 -6.05 -21.89 24.85
N TRP A 15 -5.94 -22.98 24.07
CA TRP A 15 -5.88 -22.92 22.62
C TRP A 15 -7.17 -22.37 22.01
N GLN A 16 -8.35 -22.82 22.47
CA GLN A 16 -9.64 -22.27 22.03
C GLN A 16 -9.77 -20.77 22.34
N PHE A 17 -9.33 -20.33 23.52
CA PHE A 17 -9.37 -18.92 23.89
C PHE A 17 -8.45 -18.08 23.00
N TYR A 18 -7.24 -18.57 22.71
CA TYR A 18 -6.32 -17.92 21.78
C TYR A 18 -6.88 -17.85 20.36
N PHE A 19 -7.47 -18.93 19.85
CA PHE A 19 -8.02 -18.98 18.48
C PHE A 19 -9.23 -18.06 18.31
N LYS A 20 -10.09 -17.93 19.33
CA LYS A 20 -11.25 -17.02 19.31
C LYS A 20 -10.86 -15.54 19.14
N HIS A 21 -9.61 -15.18 19.45
CA HIS A 21 -9.12 -13.81 19.33
C HIS A 21 -8.64 -13.42 17.92
N GLN A 22 -8.52 -14.36 16.97
CA GLN A 22 -8.11 -14.06 15.59
C GLN A 22 -9.25 -13.59 14.67
N ASP A 23 -10.52 -13.85 15.02
CA ASP A 23 -11.71 -13.47 14.23
C ASP A 23 -12.22 -12.03 14.49
N ARG A 24 -11.33 -11.09 14.84
CA ARG A 24 -11.67 -9.65 14.93
C ARG A 24 -10.98 -8.83 13.83
N GLN A 25 -10.92 -9.36 12.61
CA GLN A 25 -10.83 -8.51 11.42
C GLN A 25 -12.25 -8.14 11.00
N THR A 26 -12.72 -7.04 11.58
CA THR A 26 -13.89 -6.33 11.10
C THR A 26 -13.56 -5.81 9.70
N ILE A 27 -14.17 -6.42 8.69
CA ILE A 27 -14.35 -5.84 7.36
C ILE A 27 -14.89 -4.42 7.57
N VAL A 28 -14.11 -3.42 7.20
CA VAL A 28 -14.59 -2.03 7.17
C VAL A 28 -15.62 -1.96 6.07
N SER A 29 -16.90 -1.95 6.46
CA SER A 29 -18.01 -1.67 5.55
C SER A 29 -17.92 -0.21 5.12
N PHE A 30 -17.29 0.06 3.98
CA PHE A 30 -17.38 1.36 3.30
C PHE A 30 -18.74 1.44 2.61
N GLY A 31 -19.78 1.73 3.40
CA GLY A 31 -21.04 2.24 2.89
C GLY A 31 -20.92 3.75 2.73
N ASN A 32 -20.71 4.23 1.50
CA ASN A 32 -21.02 5.60 1.15
C ASN A 32 -21.56 5.65 -0.29
N ASP A 33 -22.89 5.54 -0.39
CA ASP A 33 -23.65 5.77 -1.61
C ASP A 33 -23.38 7.18 -2.17
N SER A 34 -22.90 7.24 -3.42
CA SER A 34 -23.11 8.31 -4.41
C SER A 34 -22.51 7.89 -5.77
N ALA A 35 -23.37 7.53 -6.73
CA ALA A 35 -23.10 7.03 -8.08
C ALA A 35 -22.26 7.98 -9.00
N PRO A 36 -21.93 7.63 -10.28
CA PRO A 36 -21.47 6.36 -10.87
C PRO A 36 -20.22 6.59 -11.76
N PHE A 37 -19.03 6.04 -11.46
CA PHE A 37 -17.92 6.10 -12.43
C PHE A 37 -17.06 4.84 -12.40
N SER A 38 -16.92 4.23 -13.58
CA SER A 38 -15.94 3.19 -13.88
C SER A 38 -14.54 3.74 -13.65
N PHE A 39 -13.83 3.22 -12.64
CA PHE A 39 -12.43 3.54 -12.43
C PHE A 39 -11.56 2.36 -12.85
N SER A 40 -11.28 2.28 -14.15
CA SER A 40 -9.93 1.98 -14.58
C SER A 40 -9.21 3.32 -14.65
N SER A 41 -8.65 3.76 -13.52
CA SER A 41 -7.62 4.80 -13.52
C SER A 41 -7.01 4.90 -12.13
N LYS A 42 -5.72 4.55 -12.09
CA LYS A 42 -4.64 5.02 -11.22
C LYS A 42 -5.10 5.97 -10.09
N PRO A 43 -4.85 5.63 -8.80
CA PRO A 43 -5.26 6.50 -7.69
C PRO A 43 -4.47 7.81 -7.78
N SER A 44 -5.11 8.86 -8.30
CA SER A 44 -4.68 10.24 -8.08
C SER A 44 -5.14 10.64 -6.69
N SER A 45 -4.32 10.33 -5.68
CA SER A 45 -4.50 10.87 -4.33
C SER A 45 -4.49 12.40 -4.41
N PRO A 46 -5.29 13.10 -3.57
CA PRO A 46 -5.24 14.55 -3.50
C PRO A 46 -3.85 14.96 -3.02
N SER A 47 -3.02 15.39 -3.97
CA SER A 47 -1.70 15.96 -3.73
C SER A 47 -1.88 17.14 -2.78
N LEU A 48 -1.58 16.91 -1.49
CA LEU A 48 -1.01 17.96 -0.63
C LEU A 48 0.02 18.65 -1.51
N ALA A 49 -0.21 19.91 -1.88
CA ALA A 49 0.59 20.65 -2.85
C ALA A 49 2.07 20.66 -2.42
N ARG A 50 2.78 19.59 -2.74
CA ARG A 50 4.20 19.43 -2.54
C ARG A 50 4.83 20.08 -3.76
N THR A 51 5.44 21.23 -3.55
CA THR A 51 6.17 21.94 -4.60
C THR A 51 7.43 21.14 -4.91
N TYR A 52 7.36 20.29 -5.93
CA TYR A 52 8.52 19.57 -6.44
C TYR A 52 9.32 20.50 -7.36
N SER A 53 10.65 20.47 -7.25
CA SER A 53 11.55 21.30 -8.07
C SER A 53 12.59 20.41 -8.72
N CYS A 54 12.97 20.73 -9.96
CA CYS A 54 14.01 20.01 -10.66
C CYS A 54 15.38 20.34 -10.05
N ASP A 55 15.83 19.53 -9.12
CA ASP A 55 17.08 19.66 -8.36
C ASP A 55 18.22 18.78 -8.92
N GLY A 56 18.01 18.18 -10.09
CA GLY A 56 19.01 17.33 -10.76
C GLY A 56 18.87 15.83 -10.46
N ARG A 57 17.84 15.41 -9.74
CA ARG A 57 17.53 13.99 -9.53
C ARG A 57 16.98 13.36 -10.81
N THR A 58 17.56 12.21 -11.19
CA THR A 58 17.22 11.52 -12.44
C THR A 58 16.82 10.05 -12.26
N TYR A 59 17.02 9.49 -11.07
CA TYR A 59 16.81 8.06 -10.79
C TYR A 59 15.79 7.82 -9.70
N CYS A 60 15.13 6.66 -9.74
CA CYS A 60 14.08 6.28 -8.79
C CYS A 60 14.52 6.23 -7.34
N SER A 61 15.75 5.81 -7.04
CA SER A 61 16.26 5.77 -5.67
C SER A 61 16.36 7.15 -4.99
N GLN A 62 16.26 8.24 -5.77
CA GLN A 62 16.31 9.61 -5.27
C GLN A 62 14.90 10.20 -5.05
N MET A 63 13.85 9.52 -5.50
CA MET A 63 12.47 9.92 -5.29
C MET A 63 11.97 9.37 -3.96
N THR A 64 10.85 9.91 -3.47
CA THR A 64 10.21 9.49 -2.21
C THR A 64 8.77 9.05 -2.40
N SER A 65 8.18 9.29 -3.57
CA SER A 65 6.84 8.83 -3.91
C SER A 65 6.62 8.68 -5.41
N CYS A 66 5.53 7.99 -5.77
CA CYS A 66 5.10 7.83 -7.15
C CYS A 66 4.67 9.17 -7.77
N GLU A 67 3.97 10.03 -7.02
CA GLU A 67 3.59 11.36 -7.52
C GLU A 67 4.81 12.24 -7.78
N GLU A 68 5.82 12.20 -6.91
CA GLU A 68 7.07 12.93 -7.12
C GLU A 68 7.79 12.43 -8.37
N ALA A 69 7.95 11.11 -8.52
CA ALA A 69 8.58 10.52 -9.69
C ALA A 69 7.83 10.88 -10.99
N THR A 70 6.49 10.90 -10.94
CA THR A 70 5.63 11.30 -12.07
C THR A 70 5.83 12.78 -12.41
N TYR A 71 5.85 13.65 -11.41
CA TYR A 71 6.13 15.07 -11.62
C TYR A 71 7.48 15.28 -12.29
N PHE A 72 8.52 14.59 -11.84
CA PHE A 72 9.85 14.68 -12.43
C PHE A 72 9.88 14.16 -13.87
N LEU A 73 9.17 13.07 -14.17
CA LEU A 73 9.05 12.54 -15.53
C LEU A 73 8.47 13.57 -16.51
N GLU A 74 7.47 14.33 -16.06
CA GLU A 74 6.72 15.29 -16.88
C GLU A 74 7.36 16.69 -16.93
N HIS A 75 8.01 17.14 -15.85
CA HIS A 75 8.43 18.53 -15.68
C HIS A 75 9.95 18.72 -15.71
N CYS A 76 10.75 17.67 -15.50
CA CYS A 76 12.20 17.78 -15.40
C CYS A 76 12.93 17.14 -16.59
N PRO A 77 13.89 17.83 -17.23
CA PRO A 77 14.66 17.26 -18.32
C PRO A 77 15.70 16.24 -17.82
N GLY A 78 16.01 15.23 -18.65
CA GLY A 78 17.12 14.29 -18.41
C GLY A 78 16.84 13.19 -17.39
N VAL A 79 15.58 13.04 -16.97
CA VAL A 79 15.09 11.98 -16.10
C VAL A 79 15.20 10.59 -16.74
N LYS A 80 15.64 9.59 -15.96
CA LYS A 80 15.88 8.20 -16.37
C LYS A 80 15.18 7.23 -15.43
N MET A 81 13.88 7.41 -15.30
CA MET A 81 13.02 6.73 -14.32
C MET A 81 11.90 5.92 -14.98
N ASP A 82 11.60 6.19 -16.24
CA ASP A 82 10.69 5.42 -17.09
C ASP A 82 11.52 4.65 -18.14
N GLY A 83 11.77 3.36 -17.86
CA GLY A 83 12.65 2.51 -18.67
C GLY A 83 11.96 1.91 -19.89
N ASN A 84 10.68 1.56 -19.75
CA ASN A 84 9.80 0.98 -20.77
C ASN A 84 9.05 2.06 -21.59
N ARG A 85 9.09 3.32 -21.16
CA ARG A 85 8.44 4.48 -21.80
C ARG A 85 6.92 4.36 -21.86
N ASP A 86 6.32 3.82 -20.82
CA ASP A 86 4.87 3.70 -20.69
C ASP A 86 4.23 4.87 -19.92
N GLY A 87 5.03 5.83 -19.46
CA GLY A 87 4.59 6.98 -18.68
C GLY A 87 4.43 6.68 -17.19
N VAL A 88 4.87 5.52 -16.70
CA VAL A 88 4.89 5.17 -15.29
C VAL A 88 6.34 5.08 -14.80
N PRO A 89 6.86 6.13 -14.13
CA PRO A 89 8.22 6.08 -13.62
C PRO A 89 8.28 5.19 -12.37
N CYS A 90 9.42 4.53 -12.16
CA CYS A 90 9.72 3.87 -10.89
C CYS A 90 8.72 2.80 -10.41
N GLU A 91 8.14 2.04 -11.35
CA GLU A 91 7.20 0.93 -11.08
C GLU A 91 7.68 -0.01 -9.97
N GLN A 92 8.98 -0.31 -9.94
CA GLN A 92 9.55 -1.26 -8.97
C GLN A 92 9.70 -0.72 -7.54
N GLN A 93 9.72 0.60 -7.34
CA GLN A 93 10.03 1.21 -6.03
C GLN A 93 8.88 2.04 -5.47
N TRP A 94 8.25 2.86 -6.31
CA TRP A 94 7.26 3.84 -5.86
C TRP A 94 5.87 3.60 -6.45
N CYS A 95 5.79 3.11 -7.69
CA CYS A 95 4.54 2.96 -8.44
C CYS A 95 4.17 1.47 -8.67
N ASN A 96 4.13 0.67 -7.59
CA ASN A 96 3.63 -0.73 -7.62
C ASN A 96 2.11 -0.79 -7.42
#